data_AF-A0A7S3XTH6-F1
#
_entry.id   AF-A0A7S3XTH6-F1
#
_cell.length_a   1.000
_cell.length_b   1.000
_cell.length_c   1.000
_cell.angle_alpha   90.00
_cell.angle_beta   90.00
_cell.angle_gamma   90.00
#
_symmetry.space_group_name_H-M   'P 1'
#
loop_
_entity.id
_entity.type
_entity.pdbx_description
1 polymer ?
#
loop_
_entity_poly.entity_id
_entity_poly.type
_entity_poly.pdbx_seq_one_letter_code
_entity_poly.pdbx_strand_id
1 'polypeptide(L)'
;VHVAKEHAAESALVVAFGGSYPGNLAAWARLKYPHLVHASVASSAPLRAELEFPEYLEVVGRSLQYYGGDTCYAAVGQAVAELAEVLHGGSPTDKAAALAALSACAPDAIVAGGAGEDAAAARRDTWVLLSNLVGNFQGTVQYNLEKEGKLTVADVCDAMALSDDAHEQFVKVQAMYLKENNETCVDSSWDKMIGEMKNSSFDGKKAGRQW
;
A
#
# COMPACT_ATOMS: atom_id res chain seq x y z
N VAL A 1 -26.65 9.95 21.17
CA VAL A 1 -27.78 10.63 21.86
C VAL A 1 -28.72 11.32 20.88
N HIS A 2 -28.22 12.09 19.89
CA HIS A 2 -29.09 12.74 18.89
C HIS A 2 -29.89 11.72 18.04
N VAL A 3 -29.20 10.78 17.38
CA VAL A 3 -29.83 9.74 16.55
C VAL A 3 -30.83 8.87 17.35
N ALA A 4 -30.47 8.46 18.57
CA ALA A 4 -31.36 7.67 19.41
C ALA A 4 -32.65 8.43 19.78
N LYS A 5 -32.56 9.75 20.04
CA LYS A 5 -33.74 10.59 20.31
C LYS A 5 -34.57 10.82 19.05
N GLU A 6 -33.94 11.06 17.92
CA GLU A 6 -34.61 11.26 16.62
C GLU A 6 -35.47 10.05 16.23
N HIS A 7 -35.03 8.84 16.62
CA HIS A 7 -35.74 7.59 16.35
C HIS A 7 -36.49 7.00 17.57
N ALA A 8 -36.66 7.76 18.66
CA ALA A 8 -37.34 7.31 19.89
C ALA A 8 -36.83 5.95 20.43
N ALA A 9 -35.50 5.76 20.37
CA ALA A 9 -34.79 4.53 20.68
C ALA A 9 -33.79 4.71 21.84
N GLU A 10 -34.10 5.56 22.82
CA GLU A 10 -33.18 5.91 23.91
C GLU A 10 -32.86 4.75 24.86
N SER A 11 -33.69 3.70 24.88
CA SER A 11 -33.46 2.46 25.62
C SER A 11 -32.72 1.40 24.81
N ALA A 12 -32.45 1.64 23.52
CA ALA A 12 -31.80 0.67 22.66
C ALA A 12 -30.31 0.52 23.00
N LEU A 13 -29.83 -0.72 22.98
CA LEU A 13 -28.40 -1.00 23.08
C LEU A 13 -27.71 -0.63 21.78
N VAL A 14 -26.66 0.19 21.88
CA VAL A 14 -25.86 0.60 20.72
C VAL A 14 -24.63 -0.29 20.59
N VAL A 15 -24.42 -0.86 19.40
CA VAL A 15 -23.20 -1.60 19.05
C VAL A 15 -22.44 -0.84 17.98
N ALA A 16 -21.17 -0.54 18.23
CA ALA A 16 -20.30 0.14 17.27
C ALA A 16 -19.57 -0.89 16.38
N PHE A 17 -19.54 -0.66 15.07
CA PHE A 17 -18.83 -1.53 14.11
C PHE A 17 -17.79 -0.72 13.36
N GLY A 18 -16.63 -1.33 13.11
CA GLY A 18 -15.61 -0.75 12.25
C GLY A 18 -14.53 -1.75 11.85
N GLY A 19 -13.96 -1.54 10.67
CA GLY A 19 -12.79 -2.25 10.16
C GLY A 19 -11.59 -1.30 10.04
N SER A 20 -10.35 -1.76 10.22
CA SER A 20 -9.14 -0.93 10.09
C SER A 20 -9.19 0.28 11.04
N TYR A 21 -8.91 1.50 10.56
CA TYR A 21 -9.02 2.72 11.37
C TYR A 21 -10.42 2.92 12.00
N PRO A 22 -11.55 2.77 11.27
CA PRO A 22 -12.88 2.69 11.89
C PRO A 22 -13.01 1.63 12.99
N GLY A 23 -12.26 0.53 12.91
CA GLY A 23 -12.18 -0.47 13.98
C GLY A 23 -11.54 0.09 15.25
N ASN A 24 -10.47 0.87 15.13
CA ASN A 24 -9.90 1.63 16.25
C ASN A 24 -10.94 2.58 16.85
N LEU A 25 -11.66 3.34 16.01
CA LEU A 25 -12.73 4.23 16.46
C LEU A 25 -13.85 3.49 17.20
N ALA A 26 -14.27 2.32 16.71
CA ALA A 26 -15.30 1.50 17.36
C ALA A 26 -14.84 1.03 18.75
N ALA A 27 -13.60 0.53 18.87
CA ALA A 27 -13.01 0.13 20.14
C ALA A 27 -12.88 1.31 21.11
N TRP A 28 -12.36 2.45 20.64
CA TRP A 28 -12.18 3.65 21.45
C TRP A 28 -13.50 4.26 21.87
N ALA A 29 -14.52 4.24 21.01
CA ALA A 29 -15.87 4.69 21.35
C ALA A 29 -16.46 3.86 22.50
N ARG A 30 -16.33 2.52 22.44
CA ARG A 30 -16.77 1.64 23.54
C ARG A 30 -15.98 1.87 24.83
N LEU A 31 -14.67 2.12 24.73
CA LEU A 31 -13.80 2.36 25.87
C LEU A 31 -14.10 3.71 26.55
N LYS A 32 -14.27 4.79 25.76
CA LYS A 32 -14.47 6.16 26.25
C LYS A 32 -15.91 6.45 26.64
N TYR A 33 -16.87 5.85 25.95
CA TYR A 33 -18.31 6.11 26.16
C TYR A 33 -19.07 4.81 26.45
N PRO A 34 -18.70 4.05 27.51
CA PRO A 34 -19.35 2.80 27.87
C PRO A 34 -20.84 2.97 28.23
N HIS A 35 -21.24 4.18 28.61
CA HIS A 35 -22.62 4.57 28.91
C HIS A 35 -23.46 4.86 27.65
N LEU A 36 -22.83 5.01 26.48
CA LEU A 36 -23.51 5.21 25.19
C LEU A 36 -23.39 3.99 24.27
N VAL A 37 -22.23 3.32 24.28
CA VAL A 37 -21.93 2.18 23.42
C VAL A 37 -21.86 0.94 24.30
N HIS A 38 -22.77 0.00 24.07
CA HIS A 38 -22.89 -1.23 24.84
C HIS A 38 -21.80 -2.26 24.45
N ALA A 39 -21.52 -2.40 23.16
CA ALA A 39 -20.52 -3.30 22.62
C ALA A 39 -19.85 -2.73 21.37
N SER A 40 -18.71 -3.28 20.97
CA SER A 40 -18.03 -2.92 19.72
C SER A 40 -17.45 -4.11 19.00
N VAL A 41 -17.51 -4.10 17.68
CA VAL A 41 -16.78 -5.00 16.78
C VAL A 41 -15.69 -4.18 16.08
N ALA A 42 -14.44 -4.43 16.46
CA ALA A 42 -13.25 -3.74 15.96
C ALA A 42 -12.44 -4.70 15.08
N SER A 43 -12.88 -4.87 13.83
CA SER A 43 -12.26 -5.80 12.88
C SER A 43 -10.95 -5.23 12.34
N SER A 44 -9.89 -6.04 12.27
CA SER A 44 -8.57 -5.64 11.73
C SER A 44 -8.07 -4.29 12.24
N ALA A 45 -8.34 -3.98 13.51
CA ALA A 45 -8.08 -2.67 14.11
C ALA A 45 -6.62 -2.58 14.61
N PRO A 46 -5.76 -1.73 14.03
CA PRO A 46 -4.39 -1.55 14.53
C PRO A 46 -4.40 -0.64 15.76
N LEU A 47 -4.81 -1.19 16.91
CA LEU A 47 -4.99 -0.44 18.16
C LEU A 47 -3.68 0.10 18.75
N ARG A 48 -2.55 -0.52 18.38
CA ARG A 48 -1.21 -0.13 18.80
C ARG A 48 -0.56 0.66 17.66
N ALA A 49 -0.15 1.88 17.95
CA ALA A 49 0.65 2.68 17.03
C ALA A 49 2.11 2.23 17.15
N GLU A 50 2.66 1.73 16.05
CA GLU A 50 4.04 1.24 15.96
C GLU A 50 4.71 1.99 14.81
N LEU A 51 5.87 2.62 15.08
CA LEU A 51 6.59 3.42 14.08
C LEU A 51 7.23 2.54 13.02
N GLU A 52 7.83 1.43 13.46
CA GLU A 52 8.39 0.39 12.61
C GLU A 52 7.55 -0.86 12.82
N PHE A 53 6.80 -1.27 11.80
CA PHE A 53 5.90 -2.43 11.86
C PHE A 53 6.22 -3.42 10.72
N PRO A 54 7.41 -4.05 10.75
CA PRO A 54 7.84 -4.99 9.72
C PRO A 54 6.92 -6.21 9.60
N GLU A 55 6.21 -6.57 10.67
CA GLU A 55 5.29 -7.71 10.73
C GLU A 55 4.18 -7.61 9.67
N TYR A 56 3.81 -6.39 9.24
CA TYR A 56 2.90 -6.21 8.12
C TYR A 56 3.47 -6.83 6.83
N LEU A 57 4.72 -6.51 6.50
CA LEU A 57 5.41 -7.08 5.35
C LEU A 57 5.73 -8.56 5.53
N GLU A 58 5.95 -9.04 6.75
CA GLU A 58 6.09 -10.49 7.02
C GLU A 58 4.79 -11.25 6.70
N VAL A 59 3.62 -10.68 6.99
CA VAL A 59 2.33 -11.27 6.60
C VAL A 59 2.15 -11.24 5.08
N VAL A 60 2.56 -10.16 4.40
CA VAL A 60 2.55 -10.08 2.92
C VAL A 60 3.44 -11.18 2.33
N GLY A 61 4.69 -11.29 2.81
CA GLY A 61 5.63 -12.31 2.38
C GLY A 61 5.12 -13.73 2.60
N ARG A 62 4.58 -14.02 3.80
CA ARG A 62 3.97 -15.33 4.10
C ARG A 62 2.76 -15.64 3.22
N SER A 63 1.96 -14.62 2.86
CA SER A 63 0.86 -14.81 1.92
C SER A 63 1.36 -15.17 0.53
N LEU A 64 2.37 -14.46 0.01
CA LEU A 64 3.01 -14.80 -1.26
C LEU A 64 3.55 -16.23 -1.25
N GLN A 65 4.24 -16.61 -0.17
CA GLN A 65 4.76 -17.96 0.00
C GLN A 65 3.64 -19.02 0.09
N TYR A 66 2.54 -18.72 0.78
CA TYR A 66 1.42 -19.66 0.93
C TYR A 66 0.72 -19.95 -0.41
N TYR A 67 0.51 -18.92 -1.23
CA TYR A 67 -0.21 -19.07 -2.51
C TYR A 67 0.70 -19.46 -3.67
N GLY A 68 1.94 -18.94 -3.73
CA GLY A 68 2.87 -19.12 -4.84
C GLY A 68 4.12 -19.94 -4.52
N GLY A 69 4.24 -20.46 -3.30
CA GLY A 69 5.41 -21.21 -2.85
C GLY A 69 6.67 -20.37 -2.69
N ASP A 70 7.77 -21.05 -2.37
CA ASP A 70 9.09 -20.44 -2.15
C ASP A 70 9.60 -19.70 -3.40
N THR A 71 9.26 -20.20 -4.60
CA THR A 71 9.67 -19.59 -5.86
C THR A 71 9.11 -18.17 -6.00
N CYS A 72 7.80 -17.98 -5.80
CA CYS A 72 7.20 -16.63 -5.87
C CYS A 72 7.80 -15.69 -4.81
N TYR A 73 7.87 -16.17 -3.57
CA TYR A 73 8.40 -15.37 -2.46
C TYR A 73 9.84 -14.93 -2.71
N ALA A 74 10.70 -15.86 -3.14
CA ALA A 74 12.10 -15.57 -3.46
C ALA A 74 12.23 -14.62 -4.66
N ALA A 75 11.46 -14.84 -5.74
CA ALA A 75 11.50 -13.99 -6.92
C ALA A 75 11.10 -12.53 -6.59
N VAL A 76 10.04 -12.32 -5.79
CA VAL A 76 9.65 -10.97 -5.36
C VAL A 76 10.74 -10.34 -4.51
N GLY A 77 11.29 -11.07 -3.54
CA GLY A 77 12.37 -10.58 -2.68
C GLY A 77 13.62 -10.20 -3.48
N GLN A 78 14.02 -11.05 -4.42
CA GLN A 78 15.16 -10.82 -5.29
C GLN A 78 14.96 -9.59 -6.18
N ALA A 79 13.82 -9.48 -6.87
CA ALA A 79 13.54 -8.36 -7.75
C ALA A 79 13.55 -7.01 -7.04
N VAL A 80 12.94 -6.94 -5.84
CA VAL A 80 12.93 -5.71 -5.03
C VAL A 80 14.33 -5.37 -4.54
N ALA A 81 15.12 -6.35 -4.13
CA ALA A 81 16.51 -6.14 -3.70
C ALA A 81 17.40 -5.63 -4.85
N GLU A 82 17.34 -6.28 -6.01
CA GLU A 82 18.08 -5.87 -7.21
C GLU A 82 17.71 -4.46 -7.65
N LEU A 83 16.42 -4.13 -7.67
CA LEU A 83 15.94 -2.80 -7.99
C LEU A 83 16.47 -1.76 -6.99
N ALA A 84 16.40 -2.04 -5.68
CA ALA A 84 16.90 -1.14 -4.65
C ALA A 84 18.40 -0.86 -4.80
N GLU A 85 19.21 -1.88 -5.10
CA GLU A 85 20.64 -1.73 -5.38
C GLU A 85 20.90 -0.82 -6.59
N VAL A 86 20.16 -1.02 -7.70
CA VAL A 86 20.28 -0.16 -8.89
C VAL A 86 19.89 1.29 -8.57
N LEU A 87 18.78 1.52 -7.87
CA LEU A 87 18.29 2.87 -7.58
C LEU A 87 19.20 3.63 -6.60
N HIS A 88 19.84 2.93 -5.65
CA HIS A 88 20.73 3.56 -4.68
C HIS A 88 22.16 3.72 -5.19
N GLY A 89 22.74 2.69 -5.83
CA GLY A 89 24.17 2.63 -6.18
C GLY A 89 24.48 2.58 -7.67
N GLY A 90 23.49 2.35 -8.54
CA GLY A 90 23.69 2.22 -9.99
C GLY A 90 24.10 3.53 -10.67
N SER A 91 24.61 3.41 -11.90
CA SER A 91 24.89 4.59 -12.73
C SER A 91 23.59 5.28 -13.15
N PRO A 92 23.61 6.58 -13.54
CA PRO A 92 22.42 7.24 -14.08
C PRO A 92 21.78 6.49 -15.25
N THR A 93 22.59 5.82 -16.09
CA THR A 93 22.10 4.99 -17.19
C THR A 93 21.33 3.76 -16.69
N ASP A 94 21.86 3.06 -15.69
CA ASP A 94 21.20 1.88 -15.11
C ASP A 94 19.89 2.25 -14.43
N LYS A 95 19.89 3.35 -13.66
CA LYS A 95 18.68 3.91 -13.03
C LYS A 95 17.62 4.25 -14.07
N ALA A 96 18.01 4.97 -15.13
CA ALA A 96 17.09 5.36 -16.19
C ALA A 96 16.48 4.13 -16.90
N ALA A 97 17.28 3.10 -17.15
CA ALA A 97 16.80 1.85 -17.76
C ALA A 97 15.77 1.13 -16.85
N ALA A 98 16.08 0.97 -15.56
CA ALA A 98 15.19 0.33 -14.60
C ALA A 98 13.86 1.11 -14.43
N LEU A 99 13.94 2.44 -14.31
CA LEU A 99 12.77 3.31 -14.16
C LEU A 99 11.89 3.32 -15.42
N ALA A 100 12.51 3.27 -16.61
CA ALA A 100 11.78 3.15 -17.86
C ALA A 100 11.07 1.80 -17.97
N ALA A 101 11.72 0.70 -17.60
CA ALA A 101 11.13 -0.64 -17.60
C ALA A 101 9.89 -0.72 -16.69
N LEU A 102 9.92 -0.04 -15.54
CA LEU A 102 8.81 0.03 -14.59
C LEU A 102 7.76 1.11 -14.90
N SER A 103 7.97 1.90 -15.96
CA SER A 103 7.12 3.01 -16.34
C SER A 103 6.94 4.03 -15.20
N ALA A 104 8.04 4.55 -14.64
CA ALA A 104 7.98 5.61 -13.63
C ALA A 104 7.57 6.97 -14.24
N CYS A 105 6.67 7.72 -13.60
CA CYS A 105 6.12 8.96 -14.16
C CYS A 105 7.12 10.13 -14.21
N ALA A 106 8.03 10.25 -13.25
CA ALA A 106 8.96 11.37 -13.11
C ALA A 106 10.33 10.91 -12.58
N PRO A 107 11.13 10.18 -13.39
CA PRO A 107 12.34 9.51 -12.92
C PRO A 107 13.56 10.44 -12.75
N ASP A 108 13.52 11.65 -13.29
CA ASP A 108 14.70 12.51 -13.47
C ASP A 108 15.45 12.80 -12.16
N ALA A 109 14.73 13.07 -11.07
CA ALA A 109 15.33 13.33 -9.76
C ALA A 109 16.09 12.10 -9.23
N ILE A 110 15.51 10.90 -9.41
CA ILE A 110 16.12 9.63 -9.02
C ILE A 110 17.37 9.34 -9.86
N VAL A 111 17.30 9.59 -11.17
CA VAL A 111 18.41 9.39 -12.12
C VAL A 111 19.57 10.34 -11.82
N ALA A 112 19.28 11.62 -11.56
CA ALA A 112 20.30 12.64 -11.34
C ALA A 112 21.12 12.39 -10.08
N GLY A 113 20.51 11.86 -9.01
CA GLY A 113 21.21 11.37 -7.82
C GLY A 113 22.24 12.34 -7.21
N GLY A 114 21.97 13.65 -7.29
CA GLY A 114 22.92 14.74 -6.99
C GLY A 114 23.52 14.74 -5.58
N ALA A 115 24.22 15.81 -5.21
CA ALA A 115 24.81 15.97 -3.88
C ALA A 115 23.97 16.88 -2.98
N GLY A 116 24.07 16.71 -1.65
CA GLY A 116 23.39 17.60 -0.71
C GLY A 116 21.86 17.46 -0.74
N GLU A 117 21.15 18.57 -0.94
CA GLU A 117 19.68 18.62 -0.94
C GLU A 117 19.07 17.83 -2.11
N ASP A 118 19.71 17.84 -3.28
CA ASP A 118 19.29 17.07 -4.46
C ASP A 118 19.37 15.56 -4.17
N ALA A 119 20.40 15.13 -3.44
CA ALA A 119 20.52 13.75 -2.97
C ALA A 119 19.36 13.36 -2.05
N ALA A 120 18.95 14.29 -1.18
CA ALA A 120 17.85 14.04 -0.26
C ALA A 120 16.49 14.00 -0.99
N ALA A 121 16.29 14.84 -2.00
CA ALA A 121 15.12 14.79 -2.86
C ALA A 121 15.05 13.46 -3.64
N ALA A 122 16.14 13.07 -4.29
CA ALA A 122 16.25 11.80 -5.01
C ALA A 122 15.95 10.58 -4.10
N ARG A 123 16.44 10.59 -2.85
CA ARG A 123 16.13 9.53 -1.87
C ARG A 123 14.65 9.47 -1.51
N ARG A 124 13.98 10.62 -1.33
CA ARG A 124 12.55 10.66 -1.02
C ARG A 124 11.72 10.14 -2.19
N ASP A 125 12.06 10.53 -3.41
CA ASP A 125 11.35 10.05 -4.60
C ASP A 125 11.58 8.55 -4.85
N THR A 126 12.81 8.08 -4.60
CA THR A 126 13.13 6.63 -4.62
C THR A 126 12.29 5.87 -3.60
N TRP A 127 12.13 6.42 -2.39
CA TRP A 127 11.29 5.81 -1.36
C TRP A 127 9.81 5.75 -1.77
N VAL A 128 9.26 6.81 -2.37
CA VAL A 128 7.87 6.81 -2.85
C VAL A 128 7.67 5.77 -3.94
N LEU A 129 8.59 5.70 -4.90
CA LEU A 129 8.54 4.71 -5.97
C LEU A 129 8.51 3.27 -5.41
N LEU A 130 9.49 2.93 -4.57
CA LEU A 130 9.56 1.59 -3.95
C LEU A 130 8.32 1.29 -3.11
N SER A 131 7.82 2.29 -2.37
CA SER A 131 6.61 2.14 -1.56
C SER A 131 5.37 1.88 -2.42
N ASN A 132 5.24 2.54 -3.56
CA ASN A 132 4.11 2.33 -4.47
C ASN A 132 4.21 0.96 -5.18
N LEU A 133 5.41 0.56 -5.61
CA LEU A 133 5.63 -0.76 -6.24
C LEU A 133 5.31 -1.91 -5.26
N VAL A 134 5.86 -1.86 -4.05
CA VAL A 134 5.58 -2.87 -3.00
C VAL A 134 4.13 -2.77 -2.51
N GLY A 135 3.56 -1.55 -2.49
CA GLY A 135 2.17 -1.28 -2.13
C GLY A 135 1.16 -2.04 -2.98
N ASN A 136 1.49 -2.35 -4.23
CA ASN A 136 0.63 -3.18 -5.08
C ASN A 136 0.50 -4.62 -4.54
N PHE A 137 1.60 -5.24 -4.12
CA PHE A 137 1.58 -6.57 -3.49
C PHE A 137 0.82 -6.55 -2.16
N GLN A 138 1.01 -5.49 -1.36
CA GLN A 138 0.27 -5.29 -0.12
C GLN A 138 -1.23 -5.22 -0.37
N GLY A 139 -1.65 -4.45 -1.38
CA GLY A 139 -3.04 -4.32 -1.80
C GLY A 139 -3.64 -5.64 -2.27
N THR A 140 -2.92 -6.38 -3.12
CA THR A 140 -3.36 -7.71 -3.58
C THR A 140 -3.54 -8.69 -2.43
N VAL A 141 -2.62 -8.72 -1.46
CA VAL A 141 -2.77 -9.58 -0.26
C VAL A 141 -3.96 -9.13 0.59
N GLN A 142 -4.09 -7.82 0.83
CA GLN A 142 -5.16 -7.26 1.67
C GLN A 142 -6.57 -7.55 1.13
N TYR A 143 -6.73 -7.50 -0.19
CA TYR A 143 -8.03 -7.63 -0.88
C TYR A 143 -8.12 -8.89 -1.75
N ASN A 144 -7.31 -9.90 -1.44
CA ASN A 144 -7.26 -11.14 -2.22
C ASN A 144 -8.64 -11.79 -2.30
N LEU A 145 -9.12 -12.06 -3.52
CA LEU A 145 -10.43 -12.65 -3.80
C LEU A 145 -11.63 -11.84 -3.28
N GLU A 146 -11.45 -10.57 -2.90
CA GLU A 146 -12.56 -9.71 -2.43
C GLU A 146 -13.53 -9.39 -3.59
N LYS A 147 -13.00 -9.19 -4.80
CA LYS A 147 -13.77 -8.82 -5.98
C LYS A 147 -13.36 -9.63 -7.19
N GLU A 148 -14.35 -10.18 -7.89
CA GLU A 148 -14.14 -10.88 -9.16
C GLU A 148 -13.52 -9.96 -10.23
N GLY A 149 -12.59 -10.51 -11.02
CA GLY A 149 -11.89 -9.79 -12.08
C GLY A 149 -10.78 -8.85 -11.60
N LYS A 150 -10.37 -8.97 -10.33
CA LYS A 150 -9.17 -8.32 -9.79
C LYS A 150 -8.03 -9.32 -9.64
N LEU A 151 -6.80 -8.83 -9.77
CA LEU A 151 -5.58 -9.59 -9.57
C LEU A 151 -5.59 -10.22 -8.18
N THR A 152 -5.37 -11.52 -8.16
CA THR A 152 -5.22 -12.32 -6.93
C THR A 152 -3.76 -12.53 -6.60
N VAL A 153 -3.49 -12.98 -5.38
CA VAL A 153 -2.13 -13.37 -5.00
C VAL A 153 -1.60 -14.50 -5.90
N ALA A 154 -2.48 -15.41 -6.34
CA ALA A 154 -2.12 -16.47 -7.28
C ALA A 154 -1.72 -15.91 -8.65
N ASP A 155 -2.47 -14.98 -9.23
CA ASP A 155 -2.15 -14.38 -10.53
C ASP A 155 -0.79 -13.67 -10.52
N VAL A 156 -0.51 -12.93 -9.44
CA VAL A 156 0.76 -12.23 -9.25
C VAL A 156 1.91 -13.23 -9.08
N CYS A 157 1.71 -14.28 -8.29
CA CYS A 157 2.74 -15.30 -8.08
C CYS A 157 3.02 -16.14 -9.32
N ASP A 158 1.98 -16.50 -10.08
CA ASP A 158 2.14 -17.21 -11.35
C ASP A 158 2.99 -16.38 -12.33
N ALA A 159 2.76 -15.07 -12.40
CA ALA A 159 3.58 -14.16 -13.19
C ALA A 159 5.02 -14.08 -12.69
N MET A 160 5.23 -13.99 -11.37
CA MET A 160 6.58 -13.97 -10.77
C MET A 160 7.36 -15.28 -10.98
N ALA A 161 6.69 -16.39 -11.25
CA ALA A 161 7.31 -17.71 -11.41
C ALA A 161 7.53 -18.14 -12.88
N LEU A 162 7.31 -17.25 -13.86
CA LEU A 162 7.41 -17.61 -15.29
C LEU A 162 8.85 -17.81 -15.80
N SER A 163 9.87 -17.29 -15.11
CA SER A 163 11.29 -17.50 -15.46
C SER A 163 12.19 -17.27 -14.24
N ASP A 164 13.48 -17.58 -14.38
CA ASP A 164 14.51 -17.32 -13.37
C ASP A 164 14.96 -15.84 -13.33
N ASP A 165 14.46 -14.98 -14.23
CA ASP A 165 14.77 -13.55 -14.26
C ASP A 165 13.74 -12.76 -13.43
N ALA A 166 14.05 -12.58 -12.15
CA ALA A 166 13.19 -11.90 -11.18
C ALA A 166 12.85 -10.46 -11.61
N HIS A 167 13.81 -9.74 -12.19
CA HIS A 167 13.60 -8.37 -12.67
C HIS A 167 12.61 -8.34 -13.85
N GLU A 168 12.77 -9.23 -14.84
CA GLU A 168 11.85 -9.34 -15.97
C GLU A 168 10.41 -9.64 -15.51
N GLN A 169 10.25 -10.54 -14.54
CA GLN A 169 8.93 -10.87 -14.02
C GLN A 169 8.31 -9.75 -13.21
N PHE A 170 9.11 -9.02 -12.43
CA PHE A 170 8.65 -7.87 -11.68
C PHE A 170 8.14 -6.74 -12.60
N VAL A 171 8.83 -6.50 -13.72
CA VAL A 171 8.36 -5.57 -14.76
C VAL A 171 7.03 -6.01 -15.38
N LYS A 172 6.84 -7.31 -15.63
CA LYS A 172 5.56 -7.84 -16.13
C LYS A 172 4.43 -7.66 -15.12
N VAL A 173 4.67 -7.97 -13.85
CA VAL A 173 3.70 -7.76 -12.76
C VAL A 173 3.35 -6.28 -12.63
N GLN A 174 4.34 -5.39 -12.71
CA GLN A 174 4.07 -3.95 -12.69
C GLN A 174 3.16 -3.52 -13.86
N ALA A 175 3.38 -4.05 -15.07
CA ALA A 175 2.50 -3.78 -16.20
C ALA A 175 1.07 -4.32 -15.99
N MET A 176 0.91 -5.45 -15.29
CA MET A 176 -0.41 -5.97 -14.90
C MET A 176 -1.14 -5.01 -13.96
N TYR A 177 -0.44 -4.46 -12.96
CA TYR A 177 -1.01 -3.48 -12.03
C TYR A 177 -1.42 -2.17 -12.71
N LEU A 178 -0.56 -1.62 -13.57
CA LEU A 178 -0.89 -0.42 -14.35
C LEU A 178 -2.16 -0.62 -15.19
N LYS A 179 -2.27 -1.78 -15.84
CA LYS A 179 -3.47 -2.15 -16.62
C LYS A 179 -4.72 -2.26 -15.74
N GLU A 180 -4.62 -2.91 -14.58
CA GLU A 180 -5.75 -3.08 -13.66
C GLU A 180 -6.27 -1.74 -13.11
N ASN A 181 -5.37 -0.82 -12.82
CA ASN A 181 -5.69 0.49 -12.25
C ASN A 181 -6.04 1.55 -13.32
N ASN A 182 -5.91 1.20 -14.60
CA ASN A 182 -6.03 2.14 -15.72
C ASN A 182 -5.04 3.33 -15.56
N GLU A 183 -3.81 2.99 -15.20
CA GLU A 183 -2.69 3.90 -15.01
C GLU A 183 -1.66 3.70 -16.12
N THR A 184 -0.95 4.76 -16.51
CA THR A 184 0.08 4.69 -17.54
C THR A 184 1.49 4.64 -16.97
N CYS A 185 1.66 4.99 -15.70
CA CYS A 185 2.94 5.04 -15.02
C CYS A 185 2.75 4.98 -13.49
N VAL A 186 3.80 4.56 -12.78
CA VAL A 186 3.84 4.59 -11.30
C VAL A 186 4.41 5.91 -10.82
N ASP A 187 3.74 6.52 -9.86
CA ASP A 187 4.18 7.78 -9.27
C ASP A 187 5.41 7.57 -8.36
N SER A 188 6.34 8.51 -8.42
CA SER A 188 7.56 8.55 -7.62
C SER A 188 7.74 9.88 -6.89
N SER A 189 6.82 10.85 -7.05
CA SER A 189 7.02 12.20 -6.52
C SER A 189 6.64 12.30 -5.05
N TRP A 190 7.64 12.60 -4.21
CA TRP A 190 7.43 12.94 -2.81
C TRP A 190 6.53 14.14 -2.62
N ASP A 191 6.76 15.21 -3.38
CA ASP A 191 6.01 16.45 -3.24
C ASP A 191 4.53 16.28 -3.62
N LYS A 192 4.25 15.48 -4.67
CA LYS A 192 2.87 15.15 -5.04
C LYS A 192 2.21 14.31 -3.95
N MET A 193 2.88 13.27 -3.45
CA MET A 193 2.37 12.44 -2.36
C MET A 193 2.04 13.29 -1.11
N ILE A 194 2.95 14.19 -0.71
CA ILE A 194 2.72 15.10 0.42
C ILE A 194 1.58 16.07 0.14
N GLY A 195 1.48 16.60 -1.08
CA GLY A 195 0.37 17.45 -1.50
C GLY A 195 -0.99 16.74 -1.35
N GLU A 196 -1.06 15.48 -1.78
CA GLU A 196 -2.26 14.65 -1.60
C GLU A 196 -2.55 14.36 -0.13
N MET A 197 -1.54 14.05 0.67
CA MET A 197 -1.71 13.78 2.11
C MET A 197 -2.12 15.02 2.91
N LYS A 198 -1.79 16.22 2.44
CA LYS A 198 -2.20 17.50 3.06
C LYS A 198 -3.59 17.96 2.63
N ASN A 199 -4.21 17.32 1.64
CA ASN A 199 -5.53 17.74 1.17
C ASN A 199 -6.63 17.32 2.16
N SER A 200 -7.23 18.30 2.82
CA SER A 200 -8.33 18.11 3.78
C SER A 200 -9.72 18.35 3.18
N SER A 201 -9.84 18.47 1.85
CA SER A 201 -11.11 18.78 1.18
C SER A 201 -12.01 17.54 1.10
N PHE A 202 -13.32 17.71 1.34
CA PHE A 202 -14.32 16.66 1.12
C PHE A 202 -15.17 16.96 -0.10
N ASP A 203 -15.16 16.06 -1.09
CA ASP A 203 -15.99 16.18 -2.29
C ASP A 203 -17.31 15.38 -2.19
N GLY A 204 -17.56 14.71 -1.07
CA GLY A 204 -18.73 13.85 -0.87
C GLY A 204 -18.68 12.52 -1.60
N LYS A 205 -17.62 12.22 -2.36
CA LYS A 205 -17.52 11.02 -3.22
C LYS A 205 -16.59 9.96 -2.63
N LYS A 206 -15.55 10.36 -1.89
CA LYS A 206 -14.62 9.42 -1.24
C LYS A 206 -14.27 9.90 0.17
N ALA A 207 -14.23 8.97 1.12
CA ALA A 207 -13.88 9.21 2.52
C ALA A 207 -12.48 8.71 2.91
N GLY A 208 -11.64 8.36 1.93
CA GLY A 208 -10.40 7.60 2.13
C GLY A 208 -9.27 8.31 2.89
N ARG A 209 -9.29 9.65 2.96
CA ARG A 209 -8.36 10.44 3.78
C ARG A 209 -9.11 11.62 4.39
N GLN A 210 -9.69 11.38 5.56
CA GLN A 210 -10.22 12.44 6.42
C GLN A 210 -9.80 12.18 7.86
N TRP A 211 -8.59 12.58 8.17
CA TRP A 211 -8.14 12.79 9.54
C TRP A 211 -7.02 13.82 9.52
#